data_AF-A0A2E7UK36-F1
#
_entry.id   AF-A0A2E7UK36-F1
#
_cell.length_a   1.000
_cell.length_b   1.000
_cell.length_c   1.000
_cell.angle_alpha   90.00
_cell.angle_beta   90.00
_cell.angle_gamma   90.00
#
_symmetry.space_group_name_H-M   'P 1'
#
loop_
_entity.id
_entity.type
_entity.pdbx_description
1 polymer ?
#
loop_
_entity_poly.entity_id
_entity_poly.type
_entity_poly.pdbx_seq_one_letter_code
_entity_poly.pdbx_strand_id
1 'polypeptide(L)'
;MYYTAYTQYIEILEPKKNNLSNLILLYIVVVSHHSYIFLFTLSLPFLFIKAPWYISIPLFSWYLNAAFGDGWICPWTALENNLRKSVGYPQINAFIRHYYIKPYMRIKIKIRKRSANRNSLAR
;
A
#
# COMPACT_ATOMS: atom_id res chain seq x y z
N MET A 1 8.53 28.84 -11.76
CA MET A 1 8.10 27.54 -12.32
C MET A 1 7.86 26.46 -11.27
N TYR A 2 8.68 26.32 -10.22
CA TYR A 2 8.42 25.34 -9.14
C TYR A 2 7.17 25.67 -8.31
N TYR A 3 6.94 26.95 -8.02
CA TYR A 3 5.81 27.41 -7.21
C TYR A 3 4.45 27.09 -7.85
N THR A 4 4.32 27.30 -9.17
CA THR A 4 3.09 27.05 -9.93
C THR A 4 2.75 25.56 -10.02
N ALA A 5 3.77 24.70 -10.14
CA ALA A 5 3.56 23.25 -10.10
C ALA A 5 3.19 22.76 -8.69
N TYR A 6 3.72 23.40 -7.64
CA TYR A 6 3.40 23.07 -6.25
C TYR A 6 1.98 23.51 -5.88
N THR A 7 1.55 24.70 -6.28
CA THR A 7 0.17 25.17 -6.06
C THR A 7 -0.85 24.33 -6.83
N GLN A 8 -0.55 23.95 -8.08
CA GLN A 8 -1.39 23.01 -8.84
C GLN A 8 -1.44 21.62 -8.17
N TYR A 9 -0.35 21.16 -7.56
CA TYR A 9 -0.33 19.91 -6.78
C TYR A 9 -1.17 20.01 -5.50
N ILE A 10 -1.11 21.15 -4.80
CA ILE A 10 -1.89 21.41 -3.58
C ILE A 10 -3.39 21.51 -3.92
N GLU A 11 -3.75 22.15 -5.04
CA GLU A 11 -5.14 22.26 -5.52
C GLU A 11 -5.73 20.91 -5.96
N ILE A 12 -4.89 19.96 -6.44
CA ILE A 12 -5.28 18.57 -6.70
C ILE A 12 -5.41 17.74 -5.40
N LEU A 13 -4.64 18.09 -4.37
CA LEU A 13 -4.64 17.41 -3.06
C LEU A 13 -5.70 17.97 -2.10
N GLU A 14 -6.24 19.15 -2.37
CA GLU A 14 -7.27 19.78 -1.55
C GLU A 14 -8.63 19.16 -1.89
N PRO A 15 -9.22 18.38 -0.96
CA PRO A 15 -10.50 17.73 -1.22
C PRO A 15 -11.55 18.83 -1.43
N LYS A 16 -12.18 18.84 -2.62
CA LYS A 16 -13.33 19.72 -2.89
C LYS A 16 -14.29 19.62 -1.71
N LYS A 17 -14.64 20.75 -1.08
CA LYS A 17 -15.36 20.89 0.21
C LYS A 17 -16.61 20.00 0.39
N ASN A 18 -17.19 19.51 -0.71
CA ASN A 18 -18.33 18.60 -0.82
C ASN A 18 -17.98 17.09 -0.87
N ASN A 19 -16.70 16.71 -0.73
CA ASN A 19 -16.21 15.33 -0.84
C ASN A 19 -15.73 14.73 0.50
N LEU A 20 -16.04 15.36 1.64
CA LEU A 20 -15.61 14.89 2.96
C LEU A 20 -16.09 13.46 3.26
N SER A 21 -17.32 13.12 2.86
CA SER A 21 -17.86 11.76 3.01
C SER A 21 -17.05 10.73 2.22
N ASN A 22 -16.71 11.02 0.97
CA ASN A 22 -15.88 10.15 0.12
C ASN A 22 -14.46 10.00 0.67
N LEU A 23 -13.93 11.08 1.26
CA LEU A 23 -12.62 11.06 1.91
C LEU A 23 -12.65 10.17 3.17
N ILE A 24 -13.66 10.31 4.02
CA ILE A 24 -13.85 9.45 5.20
C ILE A 24 -14.03 7.99 4.77
N LEU A 25 -14.85 7.73 3.75
CA LEU A 25 -15.06 6.38 3.21
C LEU A 25 -13.75 5.80 2.69
N LEU A 26 -12.94 6.59 1.98
CA LEU A 26 -11.62 6.18 1.50
C LEU A 26 -10.73 5.75 2.67
N TYR A 27 -10.65 6.55 3.74
CA TYR A 27 -9.84 6.20 4.91
C TYR A 27 -10.36 4.95 5.60
N ILE A 28 -11.68 4.77 5.74
CA ILE A 28 -12.27 3.56 6.31
C ILE A 28 -11.88 2.33 5.48
N VAL A 29 -12.00 2.40 4.15
CA VAL A 29 -11.61 1.32 3.23
C VAL A 29 -10.13 1.00 3.35
N VAL A 30 -9.26 2.01 3.43
CA VAL A 30 -7.82 1.80 3.58
C VAL A 30 -7.51 1.15 4.93
N VAL A 31 -8.09 1.64 6.03
CA VAL A 31 -7.88 1.10 7.38
C VAL A 31 -8.40 -0.33 7.50
N SER A 32 -9.58 -0.61 6.94
CA SER A 32 -10.14 -1.97 6.96
C SER A 32 -9.27 -2.94 6.17
N HIS A 33 -8.70 -2.53 5.04
CA HIS A 33 -7.78 -3.35 4.26
C HIS A 33 -6.48 -3.65 5.04
N HIS A 34 -5.91 -2.65 5.70
CA HIS A 34 -4.76 -2.85 6.60
C HIS A 34 -5.10 -3.83 7.73
N SER A 35 -6.28 -3.68 8.35
CA SER A 35 -6.73 -4.56 9.43
C SER A 35 -6.88 -6.01 8.96
N TYR A 36 -7.40 -6.21 7.74
CA TYR A 36 -7.53 -7.54 7.15
C TYR A 36 -6.17 -8.20 6.93
N ILE A 37 -5.22 -7.49 6.32
CA ILE A 37 -3.86 -8.00 6.09
C ILE A 37 -3.19 -8.33 7.43
N PHE A 38 -3.32 -7.45 8.42
CA PHE A 38 -2.74 -7.63 9.73
C PHE A 38 -3.30 -8.85 10.46
N LEU A 39 -4.62 -8.95 10.59
CA LEU A 39 -5.29 -10.08 11.24
C LEU A 39 -5.02 -11.40 10.51
N PHE A 40 -5.05 -11.39 9.19
CA PHE A 40 -4.75 -12.58 8.39
C PHE A 40 -3.30 -13.02 8.59
N THR A 41 -2.34 -12.09 8.56
CA THR A 41 -0.92 -12.40 8.81
C THR A 41 -0.71 -12.95 10.23
N LEU A 42 -1.38 -12.39 11.24
CA LEU A 42 -1.34 -12.92 12.60
C LEU A 42 -1.96 -14.31 12.74
N SER A 43 -2.90 -14.67 11.87
CA SER A 43 -3.52 -16.01 11.86
C SER A 43 -2.64 -17.10 11.24
N LEU A 44 -1.66 -16.72 10.39
CA LEU A 44 -0.81 -17.69 9.67
C LEU A 44 -0.03 -18.65 10.59
N PRO A 45 0.60 -18.21 11.69
CA PRO A 45 1.24 -19.14 12.63
C PRO A 45 0.27 -20.17 13.20
N PHE A 46 -0.96 -19.74 13.53
CA PHE A 46 -2.00 -20.63 14.03
C PHE A 46 -2.43 -21.65 12.96
N LEU A 47 -2.49 -21.23 11.69
CA LEU A 47 -2.78 -22.12 10.56
C LEU A 47 -1.78 -23.27 10.46
N PHE A 48 -0.48 -23.00 10.61
CA PHE A 48 0.55 -24.05 10.54
C PHE A 48 0.60 -24.95 11.78
N ILE A 49 0.20 -24.46 12.96
CA ILE A 49 0.19 -25.25 14.20
C ILE A 49 -1.07 -26.12 14.32
N LYS A 50 -2.22 -25.61 13.87
CA LYS A 50 -3.53 -26.25 14.10
C LYS A 50 -4.08 -26.99 12.89
N ALA A 51 -3.70 -26.63 11.67
CA ALA A 51 -4.21 -27.27 10.46
C ALA A 51 -3.16 -28.24 9.87
N PRO A 52 -3.61 -29.34 9.24
CA PRO A 52 -2.71 -30.25 8.54
C PRO A 52 -2.03 -29.55 7.36
N TRP A 53 -0.83 -30.03 7.03
CA TRP A 53 0.06 -29.40 6.02
C TRP A 53 -0.59 -29.24 4.64
N TYR A 54 -1.44 -30.19 4.24
CA TYR A 54 -2.15 -30.16 2.94
C TYR A 54 -3.29 -29.13 2.90
N ILE A 55 -3.68 -28.54 4.03
CA ILE A 55 -4.61 -27.39 4.09
C ILE A 55 -3.82 -26.08 4.23
N SER A 56 -2.83 -26.05 5.12
CA SER A 56 -2.06 -24.84 5.40
C SER A 56 -1.21 -24.38 4.22
N ILE A 57 -0.57 -25.30 3.49
CA ILE A 57 0.29 -24.95 2.34
C ILE A 57 -0.52 -24.33 1.18
N PRO A 58 -1.62 -24.93 0.68
CA PRO A 58 -2.41 -24.32 -0.39
C PRO A 58 -3.00 -22.95 0.01
N LEU A 59 -3.50 -22.80 1.23
CA LEU A 59 -4.03 -21.53 1.72
C LEU A 59 -2.95 -20.45 1.82
N PHE A 60 -1.77 -20.80 2.32
CA PHE A 60 -0.65 -19.88 2.38
C PHE A 60 -0.15 -19.49 0.98
N SER A 61 -0.08 -20.45 0.05
CA SER A 61 0.28 -20.19 -1.35
C SER A 61 -0.73 -19.26 -2.03
N TRP A 62 -2.03 -19.51 -1.83
CA TRP A 62 -3.10 -18.63 -2.31
C TRP A 62 -2.98 -17.22 -1.73
N TYR A 63 -2.71 -17.10 -0.42
CA TYR A 63 -2.49 -15.81 0.22
C TYR A 63 -1.30 -15.04 -0.38
N LEU A 64 -0.17 -15.71 -0.58
CA LEU A 64 1.00 -15.09 -1.22
C LEU A 64 0.70 -14.64 -2.65
N ASN A 65 -0.02 -15.46 -3.42
CA ASN A 65 -0.45 -15.10 -4.76
C ASN A 65 -1.42 -13.92 -4.74
N ALA A 66 -2.35 -13.85 -3.79
CA ALA A 66 -3.26 -12.73 -3.61
C ALA A 66 -2.55 -11.45 -3.17
N ALA A 67 -1.51 -11.57 -2.33
CA ALA A 67 -0.77 -10.44 -1.78
C ALA A 67 0.24 -9.83 -2.77
N PHE A 68 0.93 -10.67 -3.55
CA PHE A 68 2.04 -10.27 -4.39
C PHE A 68 1.85 -10.56 -5.89
N GLY A 69 0.82 -11.30 -6.28
CA GLY A 69 0.57 -11.66 -7.67
C GLY A 69 0.20 -10.43 -8.51
N ASP A 70 0.82 -10.33 -9.70
CA ASP A 70 0.62 -9.21 -10.61
C ASP A 70 -0.67 -9.31 -11.45
N GLY A 71 -1.40 -10.44 -11.38
CA GLY A 71 -2.56 -10.73 -12.21
C GLY A 71 -3.94 -10.49 -11.57
N TRP A 72 -4.01 -10.25 -10.25
CA TRP A 72 -5.29 -10.09 -9.54
C TRP A 72 -5.37 -8.78 -8.77
N ILE A 73 -6.28 -7.91 -9.20
CA ILE A 73 -6.61 -6.68 -8.46
C ILE A 73 -7.60 -7.07 -7.37
N CYS A 74 -7.17 -6.97 -6.11
CA CYS A 74 -8.06 -7.16 -4.96
C CYS A 74 -9.29 -6.23 -5.09
N PRO A 75 -10.53 -6.77 -4.95
CA PRO A 75 -11.76 -5.98 -5.05
C PRO A 75 -11.76 -4.75 -4.12
N TRP A 76 -11.09 -4.86 -2.97
CA TRP A 76 -10.93 -3.76 -2.01
C TRP A 76 -10.07 -2.62 -2.56
N THR A 77 -9.01 -2.94 -3.31
CA THR A 77 -8.18 -1.95 -4.02
C THR A 77 -8.96 -1.30 -5.16
N ALA A 78 -9.84 -2.05 -5.85
CA ALA A 78 -10.72 -1.49 -6.87
C ALA A 78 -11.73 -0.49 -6.26
N LEU A 79 -12.31 -0.82 -5.10
CA LEU A 79 -13.16 0.10 -4.34
C LEU A 79 -12.38 1.34 -3.90
N GLU A 80 -11.16 1.17 -3.37
CA GLU A 80 -10.28 2.28 -3.03
C GLU A 80 -10.04 3.18 -4.25
N ASN A 81 -9.73 2.61 -5.41
CA ASN A 81 -9.50 3.37 -6.64
C ASN A 81 -10.71 4.16 -7.13
N ASN A 82 -11.92 3.62 -6.94
CA ASN A 82 -13.15 4.34 -7.26
C ASN A 82 -13.31 5.58 -6.36
N LEU A 83 -13.00 5.45 -5.07
CA LEU A 83 -13.03 6.56 -4.11
C LEU A 83 -11.88 7.55 -4.34
N ARG A 84 -10.69 7.08 -4.67
CA ARG A 84 -9.55 7.93 -5.05
C ARG A 84 -9.90 8.79 -6.26
N LYS A 85 -10.54 8.20 -7.27
CA LYS A 85 -11.00 8.94 -8.46
C LYS A 85 -12.04 10.01 -8.10
N SER A 86 -12.95 9.75 -7.17
CA SER A 86 -13.97 10.73 -6.77
C SER A 86 -13.42 11.90 -5.95
N VAL A 87 -12.32 11.70 -5.22
CA VAL A 87 -11.65 12.77 -4.44
C VAL A 87 -10.45 13.41 -5.17
N GLY A 88 -10.11 12.96 -6.38
CA GLY A 88 -9.00 13.51 -7.18
C GLY A 88 -7.62 12.89 -6.93
N TYR A 89 -7.53 11.81 -6.14
CA TYR A 89 -6.27 11.09 -5.93
C TYR A 89 -5.90 10.18 -7.12
N PRO A 90 -4.60 9.97 -7.38
CA PRO A 90 -4.14 9.02 -8.38
C PRO A 90 -4.48 7.59 -7.97
N GLN A 91 -4.88 6.77 -8.93
CA GLN A 91 -5.18 5.35 -8.73
C GLN A 91 -3.92 4.53 -8.37
N ILE A 92 -4.12 3.41 -7.68
CA ILE A 92 -3.08 2.49 -7.25
C ILE A 92 -3.26 1.12 -7.91
N ASN A 93 -2.16 0.54 -8.38
CA ASN A 93 -2.22 -0.76 -9.05
C ASN A 93 -2.29 -1.92 -8.04
N ALA A 94 -1.55 -1.82 -6.93
CA ALA A 94 -1.52 -2.84 -5.89
C ALA A 94 -1.37 -2.20 -4.51
N PHE A 95 -2.22 -2.61 -3.57
CA PHE A 95 -2.28 -2.07 -2.22
C PHE A 95 -0.96 -2.27 -1.46
N ILE A 96 -0.48 -3.53 -1.39
CA ILE A 96 0.77 -3.87 -0.69
C ILE A 96 1.96 -3.13 -1.30
N ARG A 97 1.99 -3.04 -2.64
CA ARG A 97 3.04 -2.31 -3.34
C ARG A 97 3.05 -0.82 -2.99
N HIS A 98 1.87 -0.20 -2.92
CA HIS A 98 1.73 1.22 -2.61
C HIS A 98 2.08 1.54 -1.15
N TYR A 99 1.50 0.79 -0.20
CA TYR A 99 1.58 1.10 1.23
C TYR A 99 2.79 0.48 1.95
N TYR A 100 3.34 -0.64 1.47
CA TYR A 100 4.44 -1.34 2.15
C TYR A 100 5.74 -1.37 1.34
N ILE A 101 5.71 -1.81 0.07
CA ILE A 101 6.94 -2.01 -0.73
C ILE A 101 7.59 -0.69 -1.12
N LYS A 102 6.83 0.24 -1.71
CA LYS A 102 7.34 1.54 -2.17
C LYS A 102 8.00 2.37 -1.05
N PRO A 103 7.40 2.53 0.15
CA PRO A 103 8.07 3.25 1.23
C PRO A 103 9.33 2.53 1.72
N TYR A 104 9.28 1.21 1.86
CA TYR A 104 10.45 0.42 2.24
C TYR A 104 11.62 0.61 1.26
N MET A 105 11.36 0.54 -0.05
CA MET A 105 12.39 0.74 -1.08
C MET A 105 12.96 2.16 -1.06
N ARG A 106 12.13 3.19 -0.85
CA ARG A 106 12.62 4.57 -0.69
C ARG A 106 13.59 4.71 0.48
N ILE A 107 13.27 4.09 1.62
CA ILE A 107 14.14 4.08 2.81
C ILE A 107 15.45 3.37 2.51
N LYS A 108 15.40 2.16 1.92
CA LYS A 108 16.59 1.38 1.55
C LYS A 108 17.54 2.13 0.63
N ILE A 109 17.01 2.80 -0.40
CA ILE A 109 17.81 3.60 -1.34
C ILE A 109 18.47 4.78 -0.62
N LYS A 110 17.74 5.46 0.27
CA LYS A 110 18.27 6.59 1.05
C LYS A 110 19.42 6.15 1.97
N ILE A 111 19.29 5.00 2.62
CA ILE A 111 20.35 4.43 3.46
C ILE A 111 21.57 4.10 2.60
N ARG A 112 21.40 3.41 1.46
CA ARG A 112 22.51 3.05 0.56
C ARG A 112 23.26 4.28 0.04
N LYS A 113 22.56 5.35 -0.35
CA LYS A 113 23.19 6.62 -0.77
C LYS A 113 24.00 7.26 0.37
N ARG A 114 23.49 7.25 1.60
CA ARG A 114 24.21 7.77 2.78
C ARG A 114 25.48 6.99 3.06
N SER A 115 25.44 5.65 3.01
CA SER A 115 26.62 4.82 3.21
C SER A 115 27.66 5.03 2.11
N ALA A 116 27.22 5.14 0.84
CA ALA A 116 28.13 5.43 -0.27
C ALA A 116 28.82 6.80 -0.12
N ASN A 117 28.07 7.84 0.25
CA ASN A 117 28.62 9.18 0.47
C ASN A 117 29.59 9.23 1.67
N ARG A 118 29.31 8.47 2.75
CA ARG A 118 30.24 8.35 3.88
C ARG A 118 31.56 7.73 3.46
N ASN A 119 31.52 6.69 2.63
CA ASN A 119 32.73 6.00 2.16
C ASN A 119 33.55 6.84 1.17
N SER A 120 32.94 7.77 0.43
CA SER A 120 33.68 8.70 -0.44
C SER A 120 34.34 9.85 0.29
N LEU A 121 33.83 10.23 1.47
CA LEU A 121 34.44 11.27 2.33
C LEU A 121 35.58 10.75 3.21
N ALA A 122 35.66 9.42 3.38
CA ALA A 122 36.71 8.76 4.17
C ALA A 122 37.93 8.32 3.32
N ARG A 123 37.92 8.61 2.01
CA ARG A 123 39.06 8.48 1.10
C ARG A 123 39.56 9.86 0.74
#